data_AF-A0A438WI56-F1
#
_entry.id   AF-A0A438WI56-F1
#
_cell.length_a   1.000
_cell.length_b   1.000
_cell.length_c   1.000
_cell.angle_alpha   90.00
_cell.angle_beta   90.00
_cell.angle_gamma   90.00
#
_symmetry.space_group_name_H-M   'P 1'
#
loop_
_entity.id
_entity.type
_entity.pdbx_description
1 polymer ?
#
loop_
_entity_poly.entity_id
_entity_poly.type
_entity_poly.pdbx_seq_one_letter_code
_entity_poly.pdbx_strand_id
1 'polypeptide(L)'
;RRAMKPNDLITIIVSEKASANYSSSKDYKSASGGNSTPPRLTYNGLDERKKQEAQYLDDKNNYNFTKSSNNTNFKGGGSQKKSEDLEIVLSARIIKVLENGNYFIYGNKEVLVDGEKQILKVSGVIRPYDIERNNTIQSKFLA
;
A
#
# COMPACT_ATOMS: atom_id res chain seq x y z
N ARG A 1 14.02 -27.95 -36.24
CA ARG A 1 13.36 -29.04 -35.49
C ARG A 1 12.85 -28.43 -34.19
N ARG A 2 11.56 -28.60 -33.85
CA ARG A 2 11.00 -28.02 -32.62
C ARG A 2 11.39 -28.85 -31.39
N ALA A 3 11.54 -28.20 -30.25
CA ALA A 3 11.64 -28.82 -28.94
C ALA A 3 10.33 -29.55 -28.60
N MET A 4 10.37 -30.87 -28.40
CA MET A 4 9.18 -31.70 -28.15
C MET A 4 9.45 -32.83 -27.14
N LYS A 5 10.69 -32.99 -26.66
CA LYS A 5 11.08 -34.05 -25.73
C LYS A 5 11.45 -33.46 -24.37
N PRO A 6 11.29 -34.24 -23.28
CA PRO A 6 11.88 -33.89 -22.00
C PRO A 6 13.37 -33.55 -22.16
N ASN A 7 13.82 -32.50 -21.47
CA ASN A 7 15.14 -31.89 -21.53
C ASN A 7 15.46 -31.04 -22.77
N ASP A 8 14.55 -30.90 -23.74
CA ASP A 8 14.73 -29.93 -24.81
C ASP A 8 14.68 -28.49 -24.24
N LEU A 9 15.50 -27.61 -24.81
CA LEU A 9 15.58 -26.19 -24.47
C LEU A 9 14.59 -25.37 -25.29
N ILE A 10 13.92 -24.44 -24.63
CA ILE A 10 12.99 -23.48 -25.20
C ILE A 10 13.40 -22.08 -24.73
N THR A 11 13.30 -21.10 -25.61
CA THR A 11 13.51 -19.70 -25.28
C THR A 11 12.17 -19.04 -24.97
N ILE A 12 12.02 -18.49 -23.77
CA ILE A 12 10.84 -17.75 -23.36
C ILE A 12 11.11 -16.26 -23.51
N ILE A 13 10.23 -15.58 -24.23
CA ILE A 13 10.20 -14.13 -24.36
C ILE A 13 9.12 -13.63 -23.41
N VAL A 14 9.54 -12.98 -22.33
CA VAL A 14 8.68 -12.38 -21.33
C VAL A 14 8.46 -10.93 -21.71
N SER A 15 7.20 -10.56 -21.96
CA SER A 15 6.78 -9.17 -22.18
C SER A 15 5.60 -8.89 -21.25
N GLU A 16 5.84 -8.17 -20.17
CA GLU A 16 4.82 -7.87 -19.17
C GLU A 16 4.75 -6.37 -18.91
N LYS A 17 3.53 -5.85 -18.80
CA LYS A 17 3.26 -4.45 -18.46
C LYS A 17 2.52 -4.41 -17.14
N ALA A 18 3.19 -3.93 -16.09
CA ALA A 18 2.61 -3.77 -14.78
C ALA A 18 2.34 -2.29 -14.53
N SER A 19 1.09 -1.95 -14.17
CA SER A 19 0.74 -0.61 -13.74
C SER A 19 0.04 -0.67 -12.38
N ALA A 20 0.51 0.14 -11.43
CA ALA A 20 -0.06 0.26 -10.10
C ALA A 20 -0.35 1.73 -9.81
N ASN A 21 -1.60 2.00 -9.43
CA ASN A 21 -2.06 3.33 -9.04
C ASN A 21 -2.39 3.31 -7.54
N TYR A 22 -1.63 4.08 -6.76
CA TYR A 22 -1.86 4.25 -5.34
C TYR A 22 -2.32 5.68 -5.07
N SER A 23 -3.53 5.83 -4.54
CA SER A 23 -4.04 7.12 -4.06
C SER A 23 -4.37 7.02 -2.58
N SER A 24 -3.82 7.92 -1.79
CA SER A 24 -4.16 8.04 -0.37
C SER A 24 -4.71 9.44 -0.11
N SER A 25 -5.85 9.49 0.59
CA SER A 25 -6.42 10.73 1.13
C SER A 25 -6.56 10.57 2.64
N LYS A 26 -6.09 11.56 3.38
CA LYS A 26 -6.19 11.63 4.83
C LYS A 26 -6.80 12.97 5.21
N ASP A 27 -7.96 12.90 5.84
CA ASP A 27 -8.64 14.05 6.40
C ASP A 27 -8.42 14.08 7.92
N TYR A 28 -7.73 15.11 8.39
CA TYR A 28 -7.55 15.36 9.82
C TYR A 28 -8.37 16.58 10.22
N LYS A 29 -9.25 16.39 11.19
CA LYS A 29 -10.08 17.45 11.77
C LYS A 29 -9.73 17.57 13.24
N SER A 30 -9.28 18.76 13.64
CA SER A 30 -9.07 19.09 15.04
C SER A 30 -9.93 20.30 15.38
N ALA A 31 -10.81 20.11 16.37
CA ALA A 31 -11.58 21.18 16.98
C ALA A 31 -11.00 21.43 18.37
N SER A 32 -10.64 22.68 18.65
CA SER A 32 -10.23 23.08 20.00
C SER A 32 -11.10 24.24 20.45
N GLY A 33 -11.84 24.01 21.53
CA GLY A 33 -12.71 24.98 22.18
C GLY A 33 -13.02 24.52 23.61
N GLY A 34 -13.35 25.47 24.48
CA GLY A 34 -13.69 25.17 25.86
C GLY A 34 -13.78 26.41 26.72
N ASN A 35 -14.56 26.30 27.79
CA ASN A 35 -14.67 27.32 28.81
C ASN A 35 -13.89 26.86 30.04
N SER A 36 -13.08 27.75 30.59
CA SER A 36 -12.46 27.55 31.91
C SER A 36 -13.09 28.56 32.85
N THR A 37 -13.71 28.04 33.91
CA THR A 37 -14.33 28.82 34.97
C THR A 37 -13.46 28.78 36.23
N PRO A 38 -13.25 29.90 36.93
CA PRO A 38 -12.53 29.92 38.19
C PRO A 38 -13.28 29.12 39.26
N PRO A 39 -12.57 28.66 40.31
CA PRO A 39 -13.20 28.04 41.46
C PRO A 39 -14.12 29.05 42.16
N ARG A 40 -15.30 28.59 42.59
CA ARG A 40 -16.29 29.41 43.29
C ARG A 40 -16.15 29.27 44.80
N LEU A 41 -16.40 30.37 45.51
CA LEU A 41 -16.41 30.41 46.98
C LEU A 41 -17.85 30.54 47.48
N THR A 42 -18.34 29.50 48.15
CA THR A 42 -19.69 29.51 48.77
C THR A 42 -19.57 29.39 50.28
N TYR A 43 -20.27 30.27 51.01
CA TYR A 43 -20.39 30.17 52.46
C TYR A 43 -21.70 29.48 52.84
N ASN A 44 -21.60 28.33 53.53
CA ASN A 44 -22.74 27.48 53.91
C ASN A 44 -23.21 27.70 55.36
N GLY A 45 -22.69 28.72 56.06
CA GLY A 45 -23.11 29.06 57.43
C GLY A 45 -24.27 30.06 57.49
N LEU A 46 -24.78 30.34 58.69
CA LEU A 46 -25.96 31.19 58.93
C LEU A 46 -25.62 32.67 59.20
N ASP A 47 -24.34 33.02 59.37
CA ASP A 47 -23.90 34.40 59.63
C ASP A 47 -24.01 35.26 58.35
N GLU A 48 -24.95 36.20 58.34
CA GLU A 48 -25.25 37.05 57.18
C GLU A 48 -24.06 37.93 56.76
N ARG A 49 -23.22 38.38 57.71
CA ARG A 49 -22.07 39.24 57.38
C ARG A 49 -21.00 38.44 56.63
N LYS A 50 -20.73 37.21 57.09
CA LYS A 50 -19.79 36.29 56.43
C LYS A 50 -20.30 35.81 55.07
N LYS A 51 -21.63 35.64 54.94
CA LYS A 51 -22.25 35.34 53.65
C LYS A 51 -22.03 36.47 52.64
N GLN A 52 -22.23 37.72 53.03
CA GLN A 52 -22.02 38.89 52.17
C GLN A 52 -20.54 39.04 51.78
N GLU A 53 -19.62 38.81 52.72
CA GLU A 53 -18.18 38.85 52.45
C GLU A 53 -17.75 37.74 51.47
N ALA A 54 -18.24 36.51 51.66
CA ALA A 54 -17.96 35.40 50.73
C ALA A 54 -18.52 35.66 49.32
N GLN A 55 -19.71 36.25 49.21
CA GLN A 55 -20.29 36.65 47.93
C GLN A 55 -19.48 37.76 47.26
N TYR A 56 -19.06 38.78 48.00
CA TYR A 56 -18.22 39.85 47.49
C TYR A 56 -16.89 39.31 46.91
N LEU A 57 -16.29 38.31 47.58
CA LEU A 57 -15.08 37.65 47.11
C LEU A 57 -15.33 36.71 45.90
N ASP A 58 -16.45 35.99 45.86
CA ASP A 58 -16.85 35.16 44.70
C ASP A 58 -17.07 36.04 43.46
N ASP A 59 -17.83 37.12 43.60
CA ASP A 59 -18.17 38.04 42.51
C ASP A 59 -16.94 38.75 41.93
N LYS A 60 -15.99 39.14 42.79
CA LYS A 60 -14.72 39.74 42.35
C LYS A 60 -13.85 38.76 41.55
N ASN A 61 -14.03 37.45 41.79
CA ASN A 61 -13.31 36.38 41.10
C ASN A 61 -14.14 35.73 39.98
N ASN A 62 -15.36 36.18 39.71
CA ASN A 62 -16.27 35.60 38.71
C ASN A 62 -15.93 36.10 37.29
N TYR A 63 -14.77 35.68 36.79
CA TYR A 63 -14.39 35.85 35.39
C TYR A 63 -14.56 34.55 34.62
N ASN A 64 -14.67 34.61 33.28
CA ASN A 64 -14.71 33.42 32.44
C ASN A 64 -13.65 33.53 31.35
N PHE A 65 -12.80 32.51 31.23
CA PHE A 65 -11.89 32.40 30.10
C PHE A 65 -12.54 31.54 29.02
N THR A 66 -12.88 32.17 27.90
CA THR A 66 -13.41 31.48 26.73
C THR A 66 -12.28 31.29 25.75
N LYS A 67 -11.88 30.02 25.51
CA LYS A 67 -10.99 29.71 24.40
C LYS A 67 -11.80 29.77 23.12
N SER A 68 -11.42 30.68 22.21
CA SER A 68 -12.06 30.77 20.89
C SER A 68 -12.03 29.41 20.19
N SER A 69 -13.18 29.04 19.62
CA SER A 69 -13.31 27.79 18.88
C SER A 69 -12.59 27.91 17.54
N ASN A 70 -11.47 27.21 17.41
CA ASN A 70 -10.71 27.14 16.18
C ASN A 70 -10.85 25.74 15.60
N ASN A 71 -11.40 25.66 14.39
CA ASN A 71 -11.48 24.44 13.61
C ASN A 71 -10.36 24.44 12.58
N THR A 72 -9.41 23.53 12.75
CA THR A 72 -8.35 23.31 11.75
C THR A 72 -8.67 22.05 10.98
N ASN A 73 -8.86 22.22 9.67
CA ASN A 73 -9.07 21.11 8.74
C ASN A 73 -7.81 20.96 7.88
N PHE A 74 -7.16 19.81 7.97
CA PHE A 74 -6.02 19.47 7.13
C PHE A 74 -6.40 18.30 6.22
N LYS A 75 -6.33 18.54 4.91
CA LYS A 75 -6.50 17.50 3.89
C LYS A 75 -5.14 17.22 3.30
N GLY A 76 -4.57 16.08 3.67
CA GLY A 76 -3.30 15.60 3.17
C GLY A 76 -3.54 14.39 2.28
N GLY A 77 -2.98 14.39 1.08
CA GLY A 77 -3.08 13.27 0.18
C GLY A 77 -1.86 13.15 -0.72
N GLY A 78 -1.68 11.96 -1.29
CA GLY A 78 -0.61 11.66 -2.22
C GLY A 78 -1.11 10.68 -3.28
N SER A 79 -0.74 10.95 -4.52
CA SER A 79 -0.91 10.00 -5.63
C SER A 79 0.46 9.52 -6.07
N GLN A 80 0.60 8.20 -6.18
CA GLN A 80 1.77 7.54 -6.72
C GLN A 80 1.31 6.65 -7.88
N LYS A 81 1.94 6.82 -9.05
CA LYS A 81 1.73 5.95 -10.21
C LYS A 81 3.05 5.25 -10.49
N LYS A 82 3.02 3.91 -10.49
CA LYS A 82 4.15 3.06 -10.86
C LYS A 82 3.79 2.34 -12.15
N SER A 83 4.57 2.53 -13.20
CA SER A 83 4.44 1.79 -14.46
C SER A 83 5.77 1.13 -14.75
N GLU A 84 5.76 -0.18 -14.95
CA GLU A 84 6.94 -0.99 -15.24
C GLU A 84 6.67 -1.81 -16.50
N ASP A 85 7.53 -1.63 -17.50
CA ASP A 85 7.57 -2.48 -18.69
C ASP A 85 8.73 -3.47 -18.51
N LEU A 86 8.42 -4.76 -18.51
CA LEU A 86 9.37 -5.84 -18.30
C LEU A 86 9.53 -6.63 -19.60
N GLU A 87 10.72 -6.53 -20.22
CA GLU A 87 11.07 -7.31 -21.40
C GLU A 87 12.33 -8.16 -21.12
N ILE A 88 12.13 -9.47 -21.01
CA ILE A 88 13.20 -10.41 -20.63
C ILE A 88 13.18 -11.64 -21.52
N VAL A 89 14.36 -12.06 -21.97
CA VAL A 89 14.55 -13.35 -22.64
C VAL A 89 15.27 -14.30 -21.69
N LEU A 90 14.69 -15.49 -21.47
CA LEU A 90 15.28 -16.54 -20.64
C LEU A 90 15.08 -17.93 -21.26
N SER A 91 15.99 -18.85 -20.95
CA SER A 91 15.90 -20.24 -21.40
C SER A 91 15.18 -21.10 -20.37
N ALA A 92 14.30 -21.98 -20.84
CA ALA A 92 13.60 -22.97 -20.05
C ALA A 92 13.79 -24.36 -20.65
N ARG A 93 13.52 -25.39 -19.85
CA ARG A 93 13.56 -26.79 -20.26
C ARG A 93 12.19 -27.43 -20.12
N ILE A 94 11.87 -28.34 -21.03
CA ILE A 94 10.72 -29.24 -20.87
C ILE A 94 11.07 -30.25 -19.78
N ILE A 95 10.34 -30.22 -18.68
CA ILE A 95 10.54 -31.14 -17.55
C ILE A 95 9.81 -32.45 -17.81
N LYS A 96 8.56 -32.37 -18.29
CA LYS A 96 7.74 -33.54 -18.61
C LYS A 96 6.67 -33.23 -19.64
N VAL A 97 6.22 -34.28 -20.32
CA VAL A 97 5.03 -34.28 -21.17
C VAL A 97 3.85 -34.74 -20.32
N LEU A 98 2.77 -33.98 -20.34
CA LEU A 98 1.52 -34.29 -19.65
C LEU A 98 0.68 -35.26 -20.49
N GLU A 99 -0.31 -35.90 -19.87
CA GLU A 99 -1.17 -36.90 -20.51
C GLU A 99 -1.95 -36.36 -21.72
N ASN A 100 -2.28 -35.06 -21.69
CA ASN A 100 -2.92 -34.36 -22.80
C ASN A 100 -1.96 -33.93 -23.93
N GLY A 101 -0.67 -34.28 -23.84
CA GLY A 101 0.35 -33.92 -24.83
C GLY A 101 0.94 -32.52 -24.66
N ASN A 102 0.52 -31.76 -23.64
CA ASN A 102 1.15 -30.48 -23.30
C ASN A 102 2.47 -30.69 -22.56
N TYR A 103 3.30 -29.66 -22.52
CA TYR A 103 4.60 -29.71 -21.88
C TYR A 103 4.61 -28.86 -20.62
N PHE A 104 5.11 -29.41 -19.52
CA PHE A 104 5.44 -28.62 -18.35
C PHE A 104 6.89 -28.13 -18.49
N ILE A 105 7.08 -26.81 -18.44
CA ILE A 105 8.39 -26.18 -18.60
C ILE A 105 8.82 -25.47 -17.33
N TYR A 106 10.13 -25.39 -17.14
CA TYR A 106 10.73 -24.63 -16.06
C TYR A 106 12.02 -23.97 -16.54
N GLY A 107 12.20 -22.69 -16.20
CA GLY A 107 13.41 -21.94 -16.45
C GLY A 107 13.67 -20.93 -15.35
N ASN A 108 14.95 -20.66 -15.09
CA ASN A 108 15.37 -19.61 -14.17
C ASN A 108 16.51 -18.80 -14.80
N LYS A 109 16.53 -17.50 -14.50
CA LYS A 109 17.61 -16.59 -14.90
C LYS A 109 17.98 -15.73 -13.71
N GLU A 110 19.27 -15.70 -13.41
CA GLU A 110 19.82 -14.78 -12.42
C GLU A 110 20.43 -13.59 -13.16
N VAL A 111 20.05 -12.38 -12.78
CA VAL A 111 20.55 -11.13 -13.36
C VAL A 111 20.86 -10.16 -12.23
N LEU A 112 21.91 -9.37 -12.42
CA LEU A 112 22.35 -8.36 -11.47
C LEU A 112 21.87 -7.01 -12.01
N VAL A 113 20.94 -6.38 -11.29
CA VAL A 113 20.32 -5.10 -11.67
C VAL A 113 20.61 -4.12 -10.55
N ASP A 114 21.29 -3.01 -10.85
CA ASP A 114 21.66 -1.97 -9.88
C ASP A 114 22.40 -2.48 -8.63
N GLY A 115 23.26 -3.49 -8.79
CA GLY A 115 24.01 -4.08 -7.67
C GLY A 115 23.21 -5.09 -6.85
N GLU A 116 21.94 -5.31 -7.16
CA GLU A 116 21.10 -6.31 -6.52
C GLU A 116 20.97 -7.56 -7.39
N LYS A 117 21.06 -8.74 -6.77
CA LYS A 117 20.85 -10.02 -7.45
C LYS A 117 19.35 -10.30 -7.57
N GLN A 118 18.82 -10.24 -8.78
CA GLN A 118 17.45 -10.62 -9.10
C GLN A 118 17.41 -12.05 -9.66
N ILE A 119 16.47 -12.86 -9.15
CA ILE A 119 16.25 -14.24 -9.60
C ILE A 119 14.86 -14.32 -10.23
N LEU A 120 14.83 -14.51 -11.55
CA LEU A 120 13.61 -14.71 -12.31
C LEU A 120 13.37 -16.21 -12.45
N LYS A 121 12.15 -16.64 -12.16
CA LYS A 121 11.72 -18.03 -12.32
C LYS A 121 10.45 -18.03 -13.14
N VAL A 122 10.42 -18.89 -14.15
CA VAL A 122 9.26 -19.08 -15.01
C VAL A 122 8.94 -20.56 -15.05
N SER A 123 7.69 -20.87 -14.79
CA SER A 123 7.14 -22.21 -14.83
C SER A 123 5.72 -22.16 -15.35
N GLY A 124 5.33 -23.16 -16.12
CA GLY A 124 3.97 -23.23 -16.63
C GLY A 124 3.77 -24.40 -17.57
N VAL A 125 2.53 -24.56 -18.02
CA VAL A 125 2.18 -25.54 -19.03
C VAL A 125 2.07 -24.83 -20.37
N ILE A 126 2.69 -25.41 -21.41
CA ILE A 126 2.65 -24.90 -22.77
C ILE A 126 2.15 -25.96 -23.73
N ARG A 127 1.59 -25.53 -24.86
CA ARG A 127 1.10 -26.43 -25.89
C ARG A 127 2.11 -26.53 -27.03
N PRO A 128 2.22 -27.69 -27.71
CA PRO A 128 3.22 -27.87 -28.76
C PRO A 128 3.11 -26.91 -29.96
N TYR A 129 1.90 -26.37 -30.20
CA TYR A 129 1.63 -25.44 -31.29
C TYR A 129 2.00 -23.99 -30.98
N ASP A 130 2.15 -23.63 -29.69
CA ASP A 130 2.60 -22.31 -29.26
C ASP A 130 4.13 -22.14 -29.40
N ILE A 131 4.85 -23.25 -29.64
CA ILE A 131 6.30 -23.27 -29.88
C ILE A 131 6.59 -22.92 -31.35
N GLU A 132 7.27 -21.80 -31.55
CA GLU A 132 7.72 -21.37 -32.87
C GLU A 132 8.83 -22.28 -33.45
N ARG A 133 9.14 -22.11 -34.75
CA ARG A 133 10.15 -22.97 -35.43
C ARG A 133 11.56 -22.84 -34.88
N ASN A 134 11.86 -21.70 -34.26
CA ASN A 134 13.11 -21.34 -33.57
C ASN A 134 13.11 -21.73 -32.08
N ASN A 135 12.15 -22.53 -31.61
CA ASN A 135 11.98 -22.90 -30.20
C ASN A 135 11.72 -21.71 -29.27
N THR A 136 11.07 -20.64 -29.76
CA THR A 136 10.63 -19.54 -28.91
C THR A 136 9.15 -19.67 -28.53
N ILE A 137 8.81 -19.16 -27.36
CA ILE A 137 7.43 -19.00 -26.89
C ILE A 137 7.28 -17.67 -26.13
N GLN A 138 6.14 -17.01 -26.28
CA GLN A 138 5.82 -15.81 -25.50
C GLN A 138 5.26 -16.19 -24.12
N SER A 139 5.62 -15.43 -23.08
CA SER A 139 5.16 -15.67 -21.70
C SER A 139 3.64 -15.73 -21.57
N LYS A 140 2.89 -15.01 -22.41
CA LYS A 140 1.42 -15.00 -22.42
C LYS A 140 0.76 -16.36 -22.72
N PHE A 141 1.50 -17.31 -23.30
CA PHE A 141 1.01 -18.65 -23.61
C PHE A 141 1.28 -19.66 -22.48
N LEU A 142 2.00 -19.26 -21.44
CA LEU A 142 2.16 -20.08 -20.25
C LEU A 142 0.92 -19.97 -19.39
N ALA A 143 0.36 -21.13 -19.03
CA ALA A 143 -0.74 -21.26 -18.09
C ALA A 143 -0.29 -21.90 -16.77
#